data_AF-A0A969Y7Z4-F1
#
_entry.id   AF-A0A969Y7Z4-F1
#
_cell.length_a   1.000
_cell.length_b   1.000
_cell.length_c   1.000
_cell.angle_alpha   90.00
_cell.angle_beta   90.00
_cell.angle_gamma   90.00
#
_symmetry.space_group_name_H-M   'P 1'
#
loop_
_entity.id
_entity.type
_entity.pdbx_description
1 polymer ?
#
loop_
_entity_poly.entity_id
_entity_poly.type
_entity_poly.pdbx_seq_one_letter_code
_entity_poly.pdbx_strand_id
1 'polypeptide(L)'
;MSTIAPIRLKDVSNAAVFRELTADNFTILAEEIAKRVATYQNGSPTTVIGPPTSGTHVLAEFWRDALGGEWVCTVAGTPGTWRQVKPAAVTADPASGTIPTGYLIWNVADGAVKRHAGAYSWEITVGAGTAAKVGFHGATPTAQRADAAQAAVVYASQTISDPPTRSEVQALNDGLLVAITLLNELRAAVVEKGLVKGGA
;
A
#
# COMPACT_ATOMS: atom_id res chain seq x y z
N MET A 1 -24.23 1.61 -8.74
CA MET A 1 -24.88 0.77 -7.70
C MET A 1 -24.20 -0.59 -7.78
N SER A 2 -23.53 -1.05 -6.72
CA SER A 2 -22.91 -2.39 -6.71
C SER A 2 -24.02 -3.42 -6.83
N THR A 3 -24.13 -4.10 -7.98
CA THR A 3 -25.12 -5.17 -8.15
C THR A 3 -24.64 -6.38 -7.38
N ILE A 4 -25.11 -6.53 -6.14
CA ILE A 4 -25.13 -7.83 -5.46
C ILE A 4 -25.74 -8.84 -6.43
N ALA A 5 -25.08 -9.99 -6.61
CA ALA A 5 -25.61 -11.02 -7.51
C ALA A 5 -27.04 -11.39 -7.06
N PRO A 6 -28.07 -11.17 -7.89
CA PRO A 6 -29.48 -11.35 -7.50
C PRO A 6 -29.82 -12.76 -6.99
N ILE A 7 -28.95 -13.73 -7.30
CA ILE A 7 -29.11 -15.16 -7.05
C ILE A 7 -28.59 -15.64 -5.69
N ARG A 8 -27.98 -14.78 -4.86
CA ARG A 8 -27.57 -15.16 -3.49
C ARG A 8 -28.50 -14.68 -2.39
N LEU A 9 -29.23 -13.58 -2.61
CA LEU A 9 -30.20 -13.11 -1.63
C LEU A 9 -31.42 -14.04 -1.64
N LYS A 10 -31.76 -14.56 -0.47
CA LYS A 10 -32.91 -15.44 -0.30
C LYS A 10 -34.19 -14.59 -0.37
N ASP A 11 -35.21 -15.12 -1.04
CA ASP A 11 -36.53 -14.49 -1.10
C ASP A 11 -37.17 -14.47 0.30
N VAL A 12 -37.42 -13.28 0.83
CA VAL A 12 -37.99 -13.06 2.16
C VAL A 12 -39.53 -13.02 2.15
N SER A 13 -40.19 -13.35 1.04
CA SER A 13 -41.65 -13.34 0.94
C SER A 13 -42.37 -14.29 1.91
N ASN A 14 -41.68 -15.33 2.41
CA ASN A 14 -42.25 -16.28 3.37
C ASN A 14 -42.16 -15.80 4.83
N ALA A 15 -43.30 -15.43 5.41
CA ALA A 15 -43.40 -14.94 6.78
C ALA A 15 -42.93 -15.93 7.86
N ALA A 16 -42.99 -17.24 7.62
CA ALA A 16 -42.60 -18.27 8.59
C ALA A 16 -41.08 -18.31 8.83
N VAL A 17 -40.29 -17.95 7.81
CA VAL A 17 -38.82 -17.99 7.82
C VAL A 17 -38.19 -16.61 7.62
N PHE A 18 -39.00 -15.55 7.59
CA PHE A 18 -38.58 -14.17 7.32
C PHE A 18 -37.35 -13.74 8.15
N ARG A 19 -37.36 -14.02 9.45
CA ARG A 19 -36.24 -13.64 10.35
C ARG A 19 -34.94 -14.35 10.00
N GLU A 20 -35.01 -15.65 9.71
CA GLU A 20 -33.85 -16.47 9.35
C GLU A 20 -33.28 -16.04 7.99
N LEU A 21 -34.13 -15.92 6.97
CA LEU A 21 -33.73 -15.49 5.64
C LEU A 21 -33.17 -14.06 5.63
N THR A 22 -33.70 -13.18 6.47
CA THR A 22 -33.18 -11.82 6.62
C THR A 22 -31.80 -11.83 7.28
N ALA A 23 -31.59 -12.62 8.33
CA ALA A 23 -30.28 -12.76 8.98
C ALA A 23 -29.21 -13.34 8.04
N ASP A 24 -29.59 -14.33 7.23
CA ASP A 24 -28.73 -14.89 6.18
C ASP A 24 -28.38 -13.84 5.12
N ASN A 25 -29.36 -13.06 4.67
CA ASN A 25 -29.13 -11.96 3.73
C ASN A 25 -28.19 -10.89 4.32
N PHE A 26 -28.33 -10.53 5.59
CA PHE A 26 -27.39 -9.61 6.24
C PHE A 26 -25.99 -10.20 6.37
N THR A 27 -25.87 -11.51 6.59
CA THR A 27 -24.57 -12.19 6.59
C THR A 27 -23.93 -12.16 5.21
N ILE A 28 -24.69 -12.47 4.15
CA ILE A 28 -24.23 -12.38 2.76
C ILE A 28 -23.81 -10.95 2.41
N LEU A 29 -24.61 -9.96 2.77
CA LEU A 29 -24.29 -8.55 2.56
C LEU A 29 -23.03 -8.12 3.33
N ALA A 30 -22.92 -8.53 4.60
CA ALA A 30 -21.74 -8.26 5.40
C ALA A 30 -20.49 -8.93 4.80
N GLU A 31 -20.61 -10.15 4.28
CA GLU A 31 -19.52 -10.83 3.59
C GLU A 31 -19.16 -10.14 2.28
N GLU A 32 -20.11 -9.76 1.45
CA GLU A 32 -19.82 -9.16 0.13
C GLU A 32 -19.30 -7.72 0.25
N ILE A 33 -19.83 -6.96 1.21
CA ILE A 33 -19.38 -5.59 1.50
C ILE A 33 -18.04 -5.62 2.27
N ALA A 34 -17.88 -6.50 3.27
CA ALA A 34 -16.70 -6.48 4.15
C ALA A 34 -15.55 -7.42 3.70
N LYS A 35 -15.81 -8.58 3.09
CA LYS A 35 -14.75 -9.57 2.71
C LYS A 35 -14.06 -9.29 1.38
N ARG A 36 -14.35 -8.15 0.74
CA ARG A 36 -13.67 -7.70 -0.48
C ARG A 36 -13.62 -8.76 -1.60
N VAL A 37 -14.69 -9.53 -1.79
CA VAL A 37 -14.75 -10.59 -2.82
C VAL A 37 -14.81 -9.99 -4.22
N ALA A 38 -14.23 -10.68 -5.20
CA ALA A 38 -14.32 -10.33 -6.62
C ALA A 38 -15.79 -10.23 -7.07
N THR A 39 -16.08 -9.34 -8.02
CA THR A 39 -17.44 -9.12 -8.52
C THR A 39 -17.97 -10.39 -9.15
N TYR A 40 -19.21 -10.75 -8.79
CA TYR A 40 -19.86 -11.94 -9.32
C TYR A 40 -20.32 -11.72 -10.76
N GLN A 41 -20.03 -12.70 -11.62
CA GLN A 41 -20.59 -12.84 -12.95
C GLN A 41 -21.22 -14.21 -13.07
N ASN A 42 -22.48 -14.26 -13.53
CA ASN A 42 -23.21 -15.52 -13.74
C ASN A 42 -23.21 -16.45 -12.52
N GLY A 43 -23.27 -15.88 -11.31
CA GLY A 43 -23.36 -16.62 -10.06
C GLY A 43 -22.04 -17.09 -9.46
N SER A 44 -20.90 -16.78 -10.07
CA SER A 44 -19.57 -17.05 -9.52
C SER A 44 -18.72 -15.79 -9.45
N PRO A 45 -17.76 -15.68 -8.51
CA PRO A 45 -16.77 -14.60 -8.54
C PRO A 45 -16.03 -14.59 -9.87
N THR A 46 -15.80 -13.39 -10.43
CA THR A 46 -15.04 -13.25 -11.67
C THR A 46 -13.61 -13.76 -11.50
N THR A 47 -13.11 -14.43 -12.53
CA THR A 47 -11.70 -14.81 -12.67
C THR A 47 -10.92 -13.84 -13.56
N VAL A 48 -11.59 -12.79 -14.06
CA VAL A 48 -10.99 -11.77 -14.90
C VAL A 48 -10.12 -10.84 -14.05
N ILE A 49 -8.88 -10.63 -14.49
CA ILE A 49 -7.98 -9.61 -13.95
C ILE A 49 -8.23 -8.32 -14.73
N GLY A 50 -8.62 -7.25 -14.04
CA GLY A 50 -8.99 -5.98 -14.66
C GLY A 50 -10.48 -5.68 -14.72
N PRO A 51 -10.85 -4.59 -15.41
CA PRO A 51 -12.25 -4.21 -15.58
C PRO A 51 -12.96 -5.16 -16.57
N PRO A 52 -14.30 -5.23 -16.53
CA PRO A 52 -15.04 -6.06 -17.47
C PRO A 52 -14.90 -5.52 -18.89
N THR A 53 -14.64 -6.41 -19.84
CA THR A 53 -14.44 -6.10 -21.27
C THR A 53 -15.69 -6.36 -22.12
N SER A 54 -16.78 -6.78 -21.49
CA SER A 54 -18.05 -7.12 -22.14
C SER A 54 -19.22 -6.79 -21.23
N GLY A 55 -20.39 -6.54 -21.82
CA GLY A 55 -21.61 -6.19 -21.09
C GLY A 55 -21.88 -4.69 -21.12
N THR A 56 -23.12 -4.32 -20.85
CA THR A 56 -23.54 -2.92 -20.76
C THR A 56 -23.36 -2.45 -19.33
N HIS A 57 -22.61 -1.36 -19.18
CA HIS A 57 -22.25 -0.82 -17.87
C HIS A 57 -22.70 0.63 -17.73
N VAL A 58 -23.03 1.02 -16.51
CA VAL A 58 -23.51 2.37 -16.18
C VAL A 58 -22.42 3.20 -15.51
N LEU A 59 -22.55 4.54 -15.58
CA LEU A 59 -21.62 5.45 -14.90
C LEU A 59 -21.59 5.17 -13.39
N ALA A 60 -20.39 5.20 -12.81
CA ALA A 60 -20.13 4.91 -11.40
C ALA A 60 -20.51 3.49 -10.95
N GLU A 61 -20.68 2.56 -11.88
CA GLU A 61 -20.69 1.13 -11.56
C GLU A 61 -19.36 0.73 -10.92
N PHE A 62 -19.44 -0.13 -9.90
CA PHE A 62 -18.27 -0.61 -9.16
C PHE A 62 -17.97 -2.05 -9.55
N TRP A 63 -16.68 -2.34 -9.74
CA TRP A 63 -16.20 -3.65 -10.13
C TRP A 63 -14.95 -4.01 -9.33
N ARG A 64 -14.89 -5.24 -8.80
CA ARG A 64 -13.70 -5.81 -8.20
C ARG A 64 -13.25 -7.00 -9.02
N ASP A 65 -11.99 -7.01 -9.43
CA ASP A 65 -11.42 -8.08 -10.25
C ASP A 65 -10.97 -9.29 -9.41
N ALA A 66 -10.45 -10.32 -10.08
CA ALA A 66 -10.01 -11.57 -9.47
C ALA A 66 -8.85 -11.43 -8.48
N LEU A 67 -8.05 -10.36 -8.57
CA LEU A 67 -6.95 -10.08 -7.64
C LEU A 67 -7.35 -9.08 -6.54
N GLY A 68 -8.61 -8.63 -6.53
CA GLY A 68 -9.13 -7.67 -5.57
C GLY A 68 -8.87 -6.21 -5.93
N GLY A 69 -8.37 -5.92 -7.13
CA GLY A 69 -8.28 -4.57 -7.67
C GLY A 69 -9.68 -3.98 -7.86
N GLU A 70 -9.89 -2.74 -7.43
CA GLU A 70 -11.21 -2.10 -7.47
C GLU A 70 -11.26 -1.04 -8.56
N TRP A 71 -12.37 -1.02 -9.28
CA TRP A 71 -12.60 -0.25 -10.50
C TRP A 71 -13.93 0.47 -10.43
N VAL A 72 -13.98 1.66 -11.03
CA VAL A 72 -15.20 2.44 -11.21
C VAL A 72 -15.37 2.79 -12.68
N CYS A 73 -16.56 2.55 -13.22
CA CYS A 73 -16.93 2.93 -14.57
C CYS A 73 -17.02 4.47 -14.65
N THR A 74 -16.19 5.09 -15.48
CA THR A 74 -16.13 6.55 -15.68
C THR A 74 -16.92 7.00 -16.90
N VAL A 75 -17.24 6.10 -17.82
CA VAL A 75 -18.12 6.36 -18.98
C VAL A 75 -18.97 5.12 -19.22
N ALA A 76 -20.29 5.27 -19.19
CA ALA A 76 -21.23 4.19 -19.49
C ALA A 76 -21.05 3.68 -20.94
N GLY A 77 -21.26 2.39 -21.19
CA GLY A 77 -21.08 1.81 -22.53
C GLY A 77 -21.07 0.28 -22.58
N THR A 78 -20.74 -0.27 -23.75
CA THR A 78 -20.61 -1.70 -24.03
C THR A 78 -19.28 -2.01 -24.74
N PRO A 79 -18.18 -2.27 -24.02
CA PRO A 79 -18.03 -2.12 -22.56
C PRO A 79 -17.95 -0.64 -22.14
N GLY A 80 -18.14 -0.38 -20.85
CA GLY A 80 -17.87 0.93 -20.26
C GLY A 80 -16.37 1.26 -20.23
N THR A 81 -16.03 2.51 -19.97
CA THR A 81 -14.66 2.95 -19.68
C THR A 81 -14.42 2.89 -18.17
N TRP A 82 -13.30 2.31 -17.74
CA TRP A 82 -13.04 2.04 -16.33
C TRP A 82 -11.76 2.68 -15.83
N ARG A 83 -11.79 3.12 -14.56
CA ARG A 83 -10.62 3.59 -13.82
C ARG A 83 -10.42 2.73 -12.58
N GLN A 84 -9.21 2.23 -12.40
CA GLN A 84 -8.84 1.58 -11.14
C GLN A 84 -8.79 2.63 -10.04
N VAL A 85 -9.56 2.41 -8.98
CA VAL A 85 -9.62 3.28 -7.79
C VAL A 85 -8.80 2.70 -6.63
N LYS A 86 -8.46 1.40 -6.70
CA LYS A 86 -7.62 0.74 -5.72
C LYS A 86 -6.75 -0.35 -6.35
N PRO A 87 -5.43 -0.34 -6.09
CA PRO A 87 -4.54 -1.43 -6.50
C PRO A 87 -4.97 -2.78 -5.92
N ALA A 88 -4.71 -3.86 -6.65
CA ALA A 88 -4.76 -5.19 -6.06
C ALA A 88 -3.60 -5.36 -5.06
N ALA A 89 -3.87 -5.94 -3.89
CA ALA A 89 -2.84 -6.23 -2.89
C ALA A 89 -2.50 -7.73 -2.94
N VAL A 90 -1.32 -8.08 -3.43
CA VAL A 90 -0.90 -9.47 -3.66
C VAL A 90 0.39 -9.79 -2.92
N THR A 91 0.59 -11.06 -2.57
CA THR A 91 1.84 -11.56 -1.96
C THR A 91 2.86 -12.03 -3.00
N ALA A 92 2.42 -12.22 -4.25
CA ALA A 92 3.25 -12.58 -5.39
C ALA A 92 2.68 -11.93 -6.66
N ASP A 93 3.56 -11.48 -7.55
CA ASP A 93 3.13 -10.86 -8.80
C ASP A 93 2.50 -11.90 -9.73
N PRO A 94 1.38 -11.57 -10.39
CA PRO A 94 0.84 -12.42 -11.44
C PRO A 94 1.77 -12.41 -12.66
N ALA A 95 1.72 -13.48 -13.46
CA ALA A 95 2.44 -13.52 -14.72
C ALA A 95 1.98 -12.35 -15.63
N SER A 96 2.93 -11.54 -16.13
CA SER A 96 2.63 -10.25 -16.78
C SER A 96 1.74 -10.35 -18.02
N GLY A 97 1.72 -11.49 -18.71
CA GLY A 97 0.95 -11.69 -19.95
C GLY A 97 -0.57 -11.64 -19.80
N THR A 98 -1.13 -11.79 -18.59
CA THR A 98 -2.58 -11.76 -18.35
C THR A 98 -3.09 -10.44 -17.76
N ILE A 99 -2.19 -9.47 -17.54
CA ILE A 99 -2.51 -8.25 -16.81
C ILE A 99 -2.85 -7.10 -17.79
N PRO A 100 -3.98 -6.39 -17.60
CA PRO A 100 -4.33 -5.25 -18.43
C PRO A 100 -3.27 -4.15 -18.39
N THR A 101 -3.17 -3.40 -19.49
CA THR A 101 -2.32 -2.20 -19.52
C THR A 101 -2.84 -1.14 -18.57
N GLY A 102 -1.93 -0.54 -17.81
CA GLY A 102 -2.22 0.47 -16.80
C GLY A 102 -2.58 -0.08 -15.42
N TYR A 103 -2.64 -1.41 -15.24
CA TYR A 103 -3.03 -2.02 -13.97
C TYR A 103 -2.01 -1.77 -12.86
N LEU A 104 -2.48 -1.34 -11.69
CA LEU A 104 -1.68 -1.15 -10.50
C LEU A 104 -1.84 -2.32 -9.53
N ILE A 105 -0.69 -2.81 -9.07
CA ILE A 105 -0.54 -3.83 -8.04
C ILE A 105 0.29 -3.24 -6.90
N TRP A 106 -0.13 -3.53 -5.67
CA TRP A 106 0.69 -3.40 -4.47
C TRP A 106 1.16 -4.80 -4.09
N ASN A 107 2.45 -5.07 -4.21
CA ASN A 107 3.02 -6.31 -3.71
C ASN A 107 3.38 -6.13 -2.23
N VAL A 108 2.66 -6.84 -1.36
CA VAL A 108 2.83 -6.68 0.10
C VAL A 108 4.09 -7.36 0.64
N ALA A 109 4.70 -8.27 -0.13
CA ALA A 109 5.88 -9.01 0.30
C ALA A 109 7.16 -8.19 0.15
N ASP A 110 7.29 -7.45 -0.96
CA ASP A 110 8.44 -6.56 -1.24
C ASP A 110 8.15 -5.08 -0.95
N GLY A 111 6.88 -4.73 -0.67
CA GLY A 111 6.45 -3.35 -0.42
C GLY A 111 6.42 -2.48 -1.67
N ALA A 112 6.49 -3.10 -2.87
CA ALA A 112 6.57 -2.39 -4.13
C ALA A 112 5.19 -2.09 -4.73
N VAL A 113 5.08 -0.92 -5.36
CA VAL A 113 3.95 -0.59 -6.24
C VAL A 113 4.36 -0.85 -7.67
N LYS A 114 3.65 -1.75 -8.35
CA LYS A 114 3.93 -2.15 -9.72
C LYS A 114 2.83 -1.66 -10.64
N ARG A 115 3.22 -1.08 -11.77
CA ARG A 115 2.31 -0.72 -12.86
C ARG A 115 2.60 -1.60 -14.06
N HIS A 116 1.60 -2.32 -14.52
CA HIS A 116 1.72 -3.23 -15.65
C HIS A 116 1.27 -2.57 -16.96
N ALA A 117 1.93 -2.92 -18.05
CA ALA A 117 1.63 -2.51 -19.42
C ALA A 117 1.77 -3.72 -20.34
N GLY A 118 0.79 -4.62 -20.31
CA GLY A 118 0.89 -5.94 -20.95
C GLY A 118 2.05 -6.73 -20.33
N ALA A 119 2.96 -7.22 -21.17
CA ALA A 119 4.11 -8.01 -20.72
C ALA A 119 5.15 -7.24 -19.90
N TYR A 120 5.11 -5.90 -19.93
CA TYR A 120 6.04 -5.05 -19.20
C TYR A 120 5.48 -4.65 -17.83
N SER A 121 6.36 -4.54 -16.82
CA SER A 121 6.03 -3.97 -15.52
C SER A 121 7.06 -2.92 -15.13
N TRP A 122 6.58 -1.86 -14.48
CA TRP A 122 7.41 -0.82 -13.85
C TRP A 122 7.23 -0.96 -12.35
N GLU A 123 8.32 -1.11 -11.62
CA GLU A 123 8.32 -1.26 -10.17
C GLU A 123 8.76 0.04 -9.50
N ILE A 124 8.00 0.48 -8.49
CA ILE A 124 8.36 1.58 -7.60
C ILE A 124 8.48 1.01 -6.20
N THR A 125 9.72 0.94 -5.71
CA THR A 125 10.03 0.46 -4.35
C THR A 125 10.60 1.62 -3.56
N VAL A 126 9.90 2.02 -2.49
CA VAL A 126 10.35 3.11 -1.61
C VAL A 126 11.45 2.57 -0.69
N GLY A 127 12.62 3.22 -0.70
CA GLY A 127 13.74 2.81 0.17
C GLY A 127 14.49 1.55 -0.28
N ALA A 128 14.41 1.17 -1.56
CA ALA A 128 15.03 -0.05 -2.09
C ALA A 128 16.57 -0.11 -2.00
N GLY A 129 17.23 0.99 -1.65
CA GLY A 129 18.68 1.04 -1.50
C GLY A 129 19.16 2.39 -0.94
N THR A 130 20.43 2.48 -0.57
CA THR A 130 21.05 3.69 0.01
C THR A 130 21.04 4.90 -0.93
N ALA A 131 20.94 4.65 -2.24
CA ALA A 131 20.76 5.70 -3.25
C ALA A 131 19.29 6.15 -3.41
N ALA A 132 18.33 5.45 -2.81
CA ALA A 132 16.92 5.81 -2.88
C ALA A 132 16.72 7.17 -2.20
N LYS A 133 16.00 8.05 -2.88
CA LYS A 133 15.66 9.36 -2.35
C LYS A 133 14.26 9.31 -1.74
N VAL A 134 14.10 9.91 -0.57
CA VAL A 134 12.81 10.18 0.05
C VAL A 134 12.50 11.67 -0.08
N GLY A 135 11.27 12.00 -0.43
CA GLY A 135 10.81 13.37 -0.58
C GLY A 135 9.32 13.47 -0.31
N PHE A 136 8.89 14.61 0.24
CA PHE A 136 7.48 14.97 0.31
C PHE A 136 7.02 15.53 -1.03
N HIS A 137 5.71 15.45 -1.30
CA HIS A 137 5.13 16.01 -2.53
C HIS A 137 5.46 17.51 -2.65
N GLY A 138 6.06 17.90 -3.79
CA GLY A 138 6.49 19.28 -4.04
C GLY A 138 7.84 19.67 -3.41
N ALA A 139 8.50 18.76 -2.68
CA ALA A 139 9.84 18.97 -2.14
C ALA A 139 10.90 18.24 -2.97
N THR A 140 12.11 18.81 -3.06
CA THR A 140 13.27 18.13 -3.67
C THR A 140 13.58 16.85 -2.86
N PRO A 141 13.57 15.66 -3.47
CA PRO A 141 13.91 14.42 -2.78
C PRO A 141 15.39 14.40 -2.34
N THR A 142 15.72 13.89 -1.14
CA THR A 142 17.13 13.59 -0.79
C THR A 142 17.36 12.14 -0.49
N ALA A 143 18.61 11.73 -0.72
CA ALA A 143 19.05 10.39 -0.41
C ALA A 143 18.75 10.06 1.06
N GLN A 144 18.23 8.85 1.28
CA GLN A 144 18.17 8.29 2.62
C GLN A 144 19.61 8.11 3.13
N ARG A 145 20.00 8.91 4.13
CA ARG A 145 21.34 8.83 4.72
C ARG A 145 21.44 7.52 5.50
N ALA A 146 22.38 6.69 5.09
CA ALA A 146 22.83 5.50 5.79
C ALA A 146 24.36 5.58 5.81
N ASP A 147 24.91 6.23 6.84
CA ASP A 147 26.35 6.39 7.01
C ASP A 147 26.82 5.71 8.31
N ALA A 148 28.14 5.64 8.46
CA ALA A 148 28.76 5.03 9.63
C ALA A 148 28.39 5.75 10.94
N ALA A 149 27.96 7.02 10.90
CA ALA A 149 27.58 7.77 12.09
C ALA A 149 26.24 7.30 12.65
N GLN A 150 25.25 6.97 11.80
CA GLN A 150 24.02 6.30 12.25
C GLN A 150 24.31 4.94 12.89
N ALA A 151 25.23 4.15 12.33
CA ALA A 151 25.62 2.85 12.88
C ALA A 151 26.42 2.97 14.19
N ALA A 152 27.07 4.11 14.42
CA ALA A 152 27.86 4.37 15.62
C ALA A 152 27.03 4.85 16.82
N VAL A 153 25.76 5.24 16.62
CA VAL A 153 24.78 5.46 17.71
C VAL A 153 24.17 4.13 18.17
N VAL A 154 25.05 3.15 18.40
CA VAL A 154 24.73 1.99 19.20
C VAL A 154 24.95 2.42 20.65
N TYR A 155 23.94 2.21 21.50
CA TYR A 155 24.03 2.45 22.95
C TYR A 155 25.23 1.68 23.53
N ALA A 156 26.38 2.33 23.62
CA ALA A 156 27.52 1.82 24.36
C ALA A 156 27.25 2.06 25.84
N SER A 157 26.62 1.10 26.50
CA SER A 157 26.63 1.06 27.97
C SER A 157 28.07 0.84 28.41
N GLN A 158 28.75 1.89 28.84
CA GLN A 158 30.10 1.80 29.37
C GLN A 158 30.03 1.61 30.89
N THR A 159 30.66 0.54 31.38
CA THR A 159 31.01 0.44 32.80
C THR A 159 32.20 1.36 33.06
N ILE A 160 32.10 2.22 34.07
CA ILE A 160 33.14 3.16 34.46
C ILE A 160 33.75 2.71 35.78
N SER A 161 35.07 2.58 35.85
CA SER A 161 35.77 2.25 37.10
C SER A 161 35.69 3.39 38.12
N ASP A 162 35.90 3.05 39.39
CA ASP A 162 36.08 4.03 40.47
C ASP A 162 37.49 3.88 41.08
N PRO A 163 38.42 4.85 40.87
CA PRO A 163 38.24 6.07 40.07
C PRO A 163 38.24 5.79 38.56
N PRO A 164 37.64 6.67 37.72
CA PRO A 164 37.64 6.51 36.27
C PRO A 164 39.04 6.57 35.68
N THR A 165 39.33 5.70 34.72
CA THR A 165 40.55 5.75 33.92
C THR A 165 40.45 6.83 32.83
N ARG A 166 41.61 7.34 32.40
CA ARG A 166 41.70 8.29 31.28
C ARG A 166 41.11 7.71 29.98
N SER A 167 41.27 6.41 29.75
CA SER A 167 40.73 5.71 28.58
C SER A 167 39.21 5.66 28.57
N GLU A 168 38.57 5.44 29.71
CA GLU A 168 37.10 5.44 29.81
C GLU A 168 36.53 6.84 29.56
N VAL A 169 37.16 7.88 30.11
CA VAL A 169 36.77 9.26 29.84
C VAL A 169 36.94 9.61 28.37
N GLN A 170 38.01 9.14 27.71
CA GLN A 170 38.21 9.35 26.28
C GLN A 170 37.13 8.66 25.45
N ALA A 171 36.79 7.40 25.76
CA ALA A 171 35.77 6.66 25.04
C ALA A 171 34.37 7.31 25.14
N LEU A 172 34.04 7.91 26.29
CA LEU A 172 32.82 8.70 26.46
C LEU A 172 32.83 9.95 25.59
N ASN A 173 33.96 10.68 25.55
CA ASN A 173 34.09 11.88 24.72
C ASN A 173 33.98 11.56 23.22
N ASP A 174 34.58 10.46 22.78
CA ASP A 174 34.50 10.00 21.39
C ASP A 174 33.06 9.65 21.01
N GLY A 175 32.33 8.94 21.90
CA GLY A 175 30.91 8.63 21.72
C GLY A 175 30.02 9.88 21.66
N LEU A 176 30.28 10.87 22.51
CA LEU A 176 29.56 12.15 22.49
C LEU A 176 29.79 12.92 21.18
N LEU A 177 31.02 12.92 20.65
CA LEU A 177 31.34 13.59 19.39
C LEU A 177 30.59 12.98 18.21
N VAL A 178 30.49 11.64 18.16
CA VAL A 178 29.69 10.92 17.15
C VAL A 178 28.22 11.31 17.24
N ALA A 179 27.65 11.33 18.46
CA ALA A 179 26.25 11.70 18.66
C ALA A 179 25.95 13.14 18.23
N ILE A 180 26.84 14.09 18.54
CA ILE A 180 26.72 15.48 18.10
C ILE A 180 26.78 15.58 16.56
N THR A 181 27.67 14.81 15.93
CA THR A 181 27.79 14.78 14.47
C THR A 181 26.50 14.32 13.83
N LEU A 182 25.94 13.19 14.28
CA LEU A 182 24.65 12.70 13.79
C LEU A 182 23.52 13.70 14.02
N LEU A 183 23.45 14.32 15.20
CA LEU A 183 22.42 15.31 15.50
C LEU A 183 22.48 16.52 14.56
N ASN A 184 23.69 16.98 14.22
CA ASN A 184 23.88 18.08 13.28
C ASN A 184 23.50 17.69 11.85
N GLU A 185 23.80 16.46 11.43
CA GLU A 185 23.37 15.93 10.13
C GLU A 185 21.85 15.80 10.04
N LEU A 186 21.20 15.29 11.08
CA LEU A 186 19.74 15.22 11.18
C LEU A 186 19.13 16.62 11.14
N ARG A 187 19.66 17.58 11.92
CA ARG A 187 19.24 18.98 11.88
C ARG A 187 19.37 19.55 10.47
N ALA A 188 20.50 19.37 9.81
CA ALA A 188 20.71 19.84 8.45
C ALA A 188 19.68 19.25 7.49
N ALA A 189 19.40 17.96 7.59
CA ALA A 189 18.40 17.29 6.78
C ALA A 189 16.99 17.86 7.02
N VAL A 190 16.55 18.00 8.28
CA VAL A 190 15.20 18.50 8.57
C VAL A 190 15.03 20.00 8.22
N VAL A 191 16.10 20.79 8.28
CA VAL A 191 16.13 22.18 7.80
C VAL A 191 16.04 22.23 6.28
N GLU A 192 16.83 21.41 5.58
CA GLU A 192 16.77 21.28 4.12
C GLU A 192 15.35 20.89 3.65
N LYS A 193 14.62 20.12 4.46
CA LYS A 193 13.22 19.74 4.20
C LYS A 193 12.19 20.76 4.63
N GLY A 194 12.61 21.88 5.23
CA GLY A 194 11.69 22.91 5.73
C GLY A 194 10.79 22.43 6.86
N LEU A 195 11.12 21.30 7.51
CA LEU A 195 10.37 20.77 8.65
C LEU A 195 10.64 21.58 9.91
N VAL A 196 11.83 22.19 10.01
CA VAL A 196 12.21 23.11 11.07
C VAL A 196 12.88 24.34 10.48
N LYS A 197 12.77 25.49 11.15
CA LYS A 197 13.43 26.72 10.72
C LYS A 197 14.95 26.59 10.89
N GLY A 198 15.71 27.04 9.88
CA GLY A 198 17.17 26.94 9.86
C GLY A 198 17.91 27.99 10.71
N GLY A 199 17.24 29.08 11.09
CA GLY A 199 17.77 30.12 11.95
C GLY A 199 17.53 29.81 13.43
N ALA A 200 18.56 30.04 14.25
CA ALA A 200 18.40 30.17 15.70
C ALA A 200 17.60 31.44 16.04
#